data_AF-A0A016V4L8-F1
#
_entry.id   AF-A0A016V4L8-F1
#
_cell.length_a   1.000
_cell.length_b   1.000
_cell.length_c   1.000
_cell.angle_alpha   90.00
_cell.angle_beta   90.00
_cell.angle_gamma   90.00
#
_symmetry.space_group_name_H-M   'P 1'
#
loop_
_entity.id
_entity.type
_entity.pdbx_description
1 polymer ?
#
loop_
_entity_poly.entity_id
_entity_poly.type
_entity_poly.pdbx_seq_one_letter_code
_entity_poly.pdbx_strand_id
1 'polypeptide(L)'
;MQDDRQAQLFAVTSIERKDDITIYNLQFLRFYKTRVPVVMARWLVNKYLPLKNDCPVKLDVNEDYVLGCRRVDWCHFVRDYRNLTLDDWKLLGNNEWRD
;
A
#
# COMPACT_ATOMS: atom_id res chain seq x y z
N MET A 1 7.94 -3.94 18.86
CA MET A 1 9.10 -3.56 18.02
C MET A 1 8.86 -4.11 16.62
N GLN A 2 8.19 -3.37 15.73
CA GLN A 2 8.41 -3.57 14.30
C GLN A 2 8.09 -2.33 13.47
N ASP A 3 9.13 -1.91 12.76
CA ASP A 3 9.34 -0.58 12.22
C ASP A 3 8.87 -0.55 10.76
N ASP A 4 7.60 -0.21 10.52
CA ASP A 4 7.10 0.01 9.16
C ASP A 4 7.78 1.25 8.57
N ARG A 5 8.65 1.01 7.58
CA ARG A 5 9.61 2.00 7.07
C ARG A 5 8.99 2.94 6.04
N GLN A 6 7.87 2.58 5.43
CA GLN A 6 7.24 3.35 4.36
C GLN A 6 5.71 3.20 4.35
N ALA A 7 5.02 4.29 4.01
CA ALA A 7 3.57 4.31 3.79
C ALA A 7 3.27 5.08 2.51
N GLN A 8 2.44 4.50 1.64
CA GLN A 8 2.24 4.92 0.26
C GLN A 8 0.77 4.87 -0.10
N LEU A 9 0.30 5.88 -0.84
CA LEU A 9 -1.04 5.91 -1.42
C LEU A 9 -0.99 5.40 -2.86
N PHE A 10 -1.93 4.53 -3.20
CA PHE A 10 -2.12 4.01 -4.54
C PHE A 10 -3.59 4.04 -4.94
N ALA A 11 -3.84 4.26 -6.22
CA ALA A 11 -5.13 3.99 -6.84
C ALA A 11 -5.07 2.64 -7.57
N VAL A 12 -6.11 1.81 -7.47
CA VAL A 12 -6.23 0.60 -8.28
C VAL A 12 -6.76 0.97 -9.64
N THR A 13 -5.98 0.76 -10.70
CA THR A 13 -6.37 1.16 -12.07
C THR A 13 -7.02 0.03 -12.85
N SER A 14 -6.59 -1.21 -12.62
CA SER A 14 -7.21 -2.39 -13.22
C SER A 14 -6.91 -3.65 -12.41
N ILE A 15 -7.70 -4.68 -12.65
CA ILE A 15 -7.58 -5.99 -12.00
C ILE A 15 -7.49 -7.04 -13.10
N GLU A 16 -6.41 -7.81 -13.10
CA GLU A 16 -6.22 -8.95 -13.98
C GLU A 16 -6.32 -10.22 -13.14
N ARG A 17 -7.19 -11.15 -13.54
CA ARG A 17 -7.31 -12.46 -12.86
C ARG A 17 -6.63 -13.52 -13.72
N LYS A 18 -5.68 -14.24 -13.14
CA LYS A 18 -4.99 -15.38 -13.78
C LYS A 18 -5.05 -16.57 -12.85
N ASP A 19 -5.68 -17.66 -13.28
CA ASP A 19 -5.74 -18.95 -12.57
C ASP A 19 -5.86 -18.81 -11.03
N ASP A 20 -4.73 -18.86 -10.31
CA ASP A 20 -4.66 -18.83 -8.83
C ASP A 20 -4.28 -17.46 -8.22
N ILE A 21 -4.01 -16.45 -9.06
CA ILE A 21 -3.49 -15.13 -8.66
C ILE A 21 -4.31 -14.01 -9.30
N THR A 22 -4.75 -13.06 -8.48
CA THR A 22 -5.29 -11.78 -8.92
C THR A 22 -4.19 -10.72 -8.87
N ILE A 23 -3.89 -10.11 -10.02
CA ILE A 23 -2.92 -9.03 -10.17
C ILE A 23 -3.67 -7.71 -10.17
N TYR A 24 -3.39 -6.87 -9.17
CA TYR A 24 -3.92 -5.52 -9.07
C TYR A 24 -2.91 -4.56 -9.66
N ASN A 25 -3.29 -3.84 -10.72
CA ASN A 25 -2.48 -2.76 -11.25
C ASN A 25 -2.70 -1.51 -10.39
N LEU A 26 -1.60 -0.95 -9.89
CA LEU A 26 -1.58 0.14 -8.94
C LEU A 26 -0.92 1.37 -9.56
N GLN A 27 -1.59 2.51 -9.47
CA GLN A 27 -1.03 3.81 -9.76
C GLN A 27 -0.60 4.47 -8.45
N PHE A 28 0.71 4.67 -8.31
CA PHE A 28 1.26 5.42 -7.19
C PHE A 28 0.79 6.88 -7.21
N LEU A 29 0.31 7.37 -6.08
CA LEU A 29 -0.16 8.75 -5.92
C LEU A 29 0.81 9.58 -5.07
N ARG A 30 1.09 9.14 -3.82
CA ARG A 30 1.93 9.90 -2.87
C ARG A 30 2.59 9.03 -1.82
N PHE A 31 3.70 9.50 -1.26
CA PHE A 31 4.28 8.96 -0.03
C PHE A 31 3.67 9.69 1.18
N TYR A 32 3.26 8.94 2.19
CA TYR A 32 3.01 9.48 3.54
C TYR A 32 4.29 9.44 4.38
N LYS A 33 5.07 8.37 4.25
CA LYS A 33 6.32 8.18 4.98
C LYS A 33 7.32 7.44 4.10
N THR A 34 8.56 7.91 4.10
CA THR A 34 9.69 7.18 3.50
C THR A 34 10.98 7.51 4.25
N ARG A 35 11.81 6.50 4.51
CA ARG A 35 13.18 6.67 5.05
C ARG A 35 14.25 6.82 3.96
N VAL A 36 13.88 6.64 2.70
CA VAL A 36 14.77 6.82 1.54
C VAL A 36 14.35 8.07 0.77
N PRO A 37 15.31 8.74 0.07
CA PRO A 37 15.00 9.88 -0.76
C PRO A 37 13.83 9.60 -1.70
N VAL A 38 12.88 10.54 -1.79
CA VAL A 38 11.60 10.37 -2.50
C VAL A 38 11.79 9.93 -3.95
N VAL A 39 12.83 10.43 -4.61
CA VAL A 39 13.16 10.08 -6.01
C VAL A 39 13.51 8.59 -6.13
N MET A 40 14.37 8.07 -5.24
CA MET A 40 14.75 6.67 -5.22
C MET A 40 13.57 5.78 -4.83
N ALA A 41 12.82 6.20 -3.81
CA ALA A 41 11.64 5.47 -3.36
C ALA A 41 10.63 5.32 -4.51
N ARG A 42 10.33 6.41 -5.24
CA ARG A 42 9.41 6.42 -6.39
C ARG A 42 9.84 5.47 -7.50
N TRP A 43 11.15 5.33 -7.73
CA TRP A 43 11.67 4.43 -8.77
C TRP A 43 11.50 2.96 -8.42
N LEU A 44 11.53 2.63 -7.13
CA LEU A 44 11.40 1.27 -6.61
C LEU A 44 9.94 0.84 -6.38
N VAL A 45 8.98 1.75 -6.49
CA VAL A 45 7.57 1.46 -6.21
C VAL A 45 7.02 0.41 -7.17
N ASN A 46 6.49 -0.67 -6.59
CA ASN A 46 5.77 -1.69 -7.34
C ASN A 46 4.48 -1.12 -7.93
N LYS A 47 4.31 -1.28 -9.23
CA LYS A 47 3.12 -0.87 -9.99
C LYS A 47 2.05 -1.97 -10.08
N TYR A 48 2.36 -3.14 -9.58
CA TYR A 48 1.48 -4.29 -9.59
C TYR A 48 1.59 -5.01 -8.25
N LEU A 49 0.45 -5.49 -7.74
CA LEU A 49 0.36 -6.27 -6.52
C LEU A 49 -0.29 -7.61 -6.86
N PRO A 50 0.50 -8.70 -6.96
CA PRO A 50 -0.05 -10.04 -7.13
C PRO A 50 -0.52 -10.57 -5.78
N LEU A 51 -1.80 -10.91 -5.67
CA LEU A 51 -2.38 -11.59 -4.51
C LEU A 51 -2.93 -12.94 -4.93
N LYS A 52 -2.68 -13.98 -4.14
CA LYS A 52 -3.35 -15.28 -4.32
C LYS A 52 -4.86 -15.09 -4.11
N ASN A 53 -5.67 -15.86 -4.83
CA ASN A 53 -7.13 -15.77 -4.73
C ASN A 53 -7.67 -16.12 -3.33
N ASP A 54 -6.92 -16.90 -2.55
CA ASP A 54 -7.24 -17.23 -1.15
C ASP A 54 -6.96 -16.07 -0.17
N CYS A 55 -6.39 -14.96 -0.63
CA CYS A 55 -6.15 -13.80 0.22
C CYS A 55 -7.48 -13.09 0.52
N PRO A 56 -7.80 -12.78 1.80
CA PRO A 56 -9.03 -12.10 2.16
C PRO A 56 -9.06 -10.63 1.69
N VAL A 57 -7.93 -10.07 1.28
CA VAL A 57 -7.83 -8.70 0.79
C VAL A 57 -8.35 -8.64 -0.64
N LYS A 58 -9.48 -7.95 -0.83
CA LYS A 58 -10.05 -7.62 -2.13
C LYS A 58 -9.98 -6.11 -2.30
N LEU A 59 -9.43 -5.66 -3.44
CA LEU A 59 -9.35 -4.26 -3.79
C LEU A 59 -10.27 -3.98 -4.97
N ASP A 60 -10.89 -2.82 -4.97
CA ASP A 60 -11.81 -2.38 -6.03
C ASP A 60 -11.12 -1.41 -7.00
N VAL A 61 -11.52 -1.46 -8.26
CA VAL A 61 -11.01 -0.56 -9.32
C VAL A 61 -11.49 0.87 -9.05
N ASN A 62 -10.62 1.85 -9.31
CA ASN A 62 -10.82 3.28 -9.06
C ASN A 62 -10.97 3.66 -7.58
N GLU A 63 -10.58 2.77 -6.67
CA GLU A 63 -10.48 3.07 -5.25
C GLU A 63 -9.02 3.28 -4.83
N ASP A 64 -8.87 4.13 -3.80
CA ASP A 64 -7.57 4.53 -3.27
C ASP A 64 -7.26 3.75 -2.00
N TYR A 65 -6.03 3.25 -1.90
CA TYR A 65 -5.57 2.44 -0.78
C TYR A 65 -4.24 2.92 -0.25
N VAL A 66 -4.12 2.89 1.08
CA VAL A 66 -2.87 3.11 1.79
C VAL A 66 -2.21 1.76 2.04
N LEU A 67 -1.02 1.61 1.49
CA LEU A 67 -0.15 0.46 1.69
C LEU A 67 0.98 0.84 2.64
N GLY A 68 1.05 0.11 3.76
CA GLY A 68 2.18 0.15 4.66
C GLY A 68 3.13 -0.98 4.35
N CYS A 69 4.37 -0.65 4.00
CA CYS A 69 5.34 -1.63 3.55
C CYS A 69 6.64 -1.54 4.37
N ARG A 70 7.12 -2.70 4.80
CA ARG A 70 8.36 -2.83 5.59
C ARG A 70 9.59 -2.60 4.70
N ARG A 71 9.46 -2.97 3.43
CA ARG A 71 10.34 -2.67 2.30
C ARG A 71 9.46 -2.29 1.10
N VAL A 72 10.04 -1.66 0.08
CA VAL A 72 9.26 -1.19 -1.09
C VAL A 72 8.52 -2.34 -1.79
N ASP A 73 9.06 -3.55 -1.69
CA ASP A 73 8.58 -4.79 -2.27
C ASP A 73 7.73 -5.66 -1.35
N TRP A 74 7.65 -5.34 -0.04
CA TRP A 74 6.93 -6.16 0.93
C TRP A 74 5.96 -5.33 1.78
N CYS A 75 4.69 -5.41 1.40
CA CYS A 75 3.60 -4.72 2.09
C CYS A 75 3.01 -5.57 3.21
N HIS A 76 2.90 -4.94 4.38
CA HIS A 76 2.45 -5.54 5.62
C HIS A 76 0.94 -5.35 5.81
N PHE A 77 0.42 -4.19 5.41
CA PHE A 77 -1.01 -3.91 5.47
C PHE A 77 -1.50 -3.11 4.26
N VAL A 78 -2.80 -3.27 3.99
CA VAL A 78 -3.56 -2.47 3.03
C VAL A 78 -4.80 -1.93 3.73
N ARG A 79 -5.05 -0.64 3.60
CA ARG A 79 -6.24 0.03 4.14
C ARG A 79 -6.91 0.85 3.04
N ASP A 80 -8.23 0.85 3.02
CA ASP A 80 -9.01 1.76 2.18
C ASP A 80 -8.80 3.19 2.68
N TYR A 81 -8.43 4.08 1.76
CA TYR A 81 -8.18 5.49 2.06
C TYR A 81 -9.42 6.21 2.59
N ARG A 82 -10.61 5.87 2.10
CA ARG A 82 -11.87 6.52 2.48
C ARG A 82 -12.33 6.11 3.88
N ASN A 83 -11.90 4.93 4.34
CA ASN A 83 -12.29 4.37 5.63
C ASN A 83 -11.22 4.58 6.72
N LEU A 84 -10.25 5.48 6.50
CA LEU A 84 -9.23 5.81 7.49
C LEU A 84 -9.84 6.61 8.64
N THR A 85 -9.68 6.11 9.86
CA THR A 85 -10.07 6.82 11.08
C THR A 85 -9.09 7.95 11.39
N LEU A 86 -9.49 8.90 12.24
CA LEU A 86 -8.59 9.98 12.70
C LEU A 86 -7.32 9.43 13.36
N ASP A 87 -7.41 8.27 14.00
CA ASP A 87 -6.24 7.64 14.62
C ASP A 87 -5.32 7.04 13.55
N ASP A 88 -5.83 6.40 12.50
CA ASP A 88 -5.00 5.93 11.37
C ASP A 88 -4.25 7.09 10.70
N TRP A 89 -4.92 8.24 10.55
CA TRP A 89 -4.31 9.46 10.05
C TRP A 89 -3.17 9.98 10.92
N LYS A 90 -3.34 9.90 12.25
CA LYS A 90 -2.25 10.23 13.18
C LYS A 90 -1.10 9.24 13.05
N LEU A 91 -1.34 7.94 12.85
CA LEU A 91 -0.27 6.96 12.63
C LEU A 91 0.51 7.26 11.34
N LEU A 92 -0.21 7.66 10.27
CA LEU A 92 0.41 8.10 9.01
C LEU A 92 1.22 9.39 9.14
N GLY A 93 0.79 10.32 10.00
CA GLY A 93 1.44 11.62 10.22
C GLY A 93 2.57 11.62 11.27
N ASN A 94 2.44 10.84 12.34
CA ASN A 94 3.34 10.88 13.50
C ASN A 94 4.41 9.79 13.50
N ASN A 95 4.50 8.94 12.48
CA ASN A 95 5.46 7.84 12.38
C ASN A 95 5.35 6.77 13.48
N GLU A 96 4.38 6.87 14.38
CA GLU A 96 4.11 5.89 15.44
C GLU A 96 3.16 4.84 14.89
N TRP A 97 3.60 3.59 14.77
CA TRP A 97 2.70 2.45 14.56
C TRP A 97 2.78 1.58 15.81
N ARG A 98 1.62 1.21 16.37
CA ARG A 98 1.54 0.27 17.51
C ARG A 98 1.49 -1.16 16.97
N ASP A 99 2.24 -2.03 17.64
CA ASP A 99 2.38 -3.47 17.36
C ASP A 99 1.04 -4.22 17.36
#